data_AF-A0A9D7C461-F1
#
_entry.id   AF-A0A9D7C461-F1
#
_cell.length_a   1.000
_cell.length_b   1.000
_cell.length_c   1.000
_cell.angle_alpha   90.00
_cell.angle_beta   90.00
_cell.angle_gamma   90.00
#
_symmetry.space_group_name_H-M   'P 1'
#
loop_
_entity.id
_entity.type
_entity.pdbx_description
1 polymer ?
#
loop_
_entity_poly.entity_id
_entity_poly.type
_entity_poly.pdbx_seq_one_letter_code
_entity_poly.pdbx_strand_id
1 'polypeptide(L)'
;MKNLIKTVLVIIALSLPFAGSSQVLMKEMLTQNQKGTLDKSVNWPGKKIYFELKYDSTRTFKYDGKESARYYYTLMIADNAGMGNAIKVPTMVRDLVITTYFELYLSNGTETKTFTLVYDKNNKWYRIKFAPQAGCRREELWKRENNIASYTDMLGSMVRQMDNNLKLDCYRGNESKVVME
;
A
#
# COMPACT_ATOMS: atom_id res chain seq x y z
N MET A 1 11.70 3.16 52.93
CA MET A 1 11.18 2.03 52.14
C MET A 1 9.81 2.26 51.51
N LYS A 2 8.84 2.96 52.15
CA LYS A 2 7.52 3.25 51.55
C LYS A 2 7.54 4.13 50.29
N ASN A 3 8.61 4.91 50.08
CA ASN A 3 8.72 5.83 48.94
C ASN A 3 9.41 5.23 47.70
N LEU A 4 10.12 4.09 47.82
CA LEU A 4 10.71 3.41 46.66
C LEU A 4 9.68 2.56 45.90
N ILE A 5 8.69 2.02 46.63
CA ILE A 5 7.63 1.18 46.06
C ILE A 5 6.68 2.01 45.17
N LYS A 6 6.52 3.31 45.45
CA LYS A 6 5.71 4.21 44.63
C LYS A 6 6.37 4.55 43.28
N THR A 7 7.70 4.63 43.22
CA THR A 7 8.41 5.00 41.99
C THR A 7 8.46 3.86 40.99
N VAL A 8 8.49 2.60 41.46
CA VAL A 8 8.52 1.41 40.59
C VAL A 8 7.14 1.13 39.96
N LEU A 9 6.03 1.45 40.64
CA LEU A 9 4.69 1.26 40.09
C LEU A 9 4.35 2.21 38.92
N VAL A 10 4.92 3.41 38.90
CA VAL A 10 4.69 4.40 37.83
C VAL A 10 5.40 3.99 36.54
N ILE A 11 6.52 3.27 36.63
CA ILE A 11 7.29 2.83 35.45
C ILE A 11 6.62 1.63 34.76
N ILE A 12 5.94 0.76 35.51
CA ILE A 12 5.22 -0.40 34.94
C ILE A 12 3.93 0.06 34.22
N ALA A 13 3.27 1.12 34.69
CA ALA A 13 2.07 1.67 34.05
C ALA A 13 2.33 2.34 32.68
N LEU A 14 3.57 2.73 32.39
CA LEU A 14 3.99 3.30 31.10
C LEU A 14 4.37 2.23 30.05
N SER A 15 4.39 0.95 30.43
CA SER A 15 4.76 -0.16 29.56
C SER A 15 3.58 -1.00 29.08
N LEU A 16 2.33 -0.54 29.29
CA LEU A 16 1.18 -1.17 28.70
C LEU A 16 1.32 -1.11 27.16
N PRO A 17 1.50 -2.24 26.45
CA PRO A 17 1.28 -2.23 25.02
C PRO A 17 -0.18 -1.84 24.84
N PHE A 18 -0.42 -0.78 24.05
CA PHE A 18 -1.75 -0.44 23.56
C PHE A 18 -2.35 -1.69 22.91
N ALA A 19 -3.13 -2.43 23.69
CA ALA A 19 -3.90 -3.55 23.22
C ALA A 19 -5.03 -2.99 22.37
N GLY A 20 -4.93 -3.19 21.07
CA GLY A 20 -6.10 -3.22 20.19
C GLY A 20 -6.77 -1.89 19.90
N SER A 21 -6.02 -0.87 19.49
CA SER A 21 -6.63 0.19 18.69
C SER A 21 -6.90 -0.40 17.30
N SER A 22 -8.17 -0.69 17.00
CA SER A 22 -8.65 -0.69 15.62
C SER A 22 -8.20 0.65 15.03
N GLN A 23 -7.14 0.64 14.21
CA GLN A 23 -6.70 1.85 13.53
C GLN A 23 -7.77 2.16 12.49
N VAL A 24 -8.71 3.02 12.87
CA VAL A 24 -9.26 3.99 11.94
C VAL A 24 -8.03 4.62 11.29
N LEU A 25 -7.78 4.31 10.02
CA LEU A 25 -6.75 4.98 9.23
C LEU A 25 -6.97 6.47 9.42
N MET A 26 -6.12 7.09 10.24
CA MET A 26 -6.26 8.52 10.52
C MET A 26 -6.09 9.22 9.17
N LYS A 27 -7.06 10.07 8.81
CA LYS A 27 -7.11 10.82 7.55
C LYS A 27 -5.74 11.42 7.16
N GLU A 28 -4.95 11.80 8.15
CA GLU A 28 -3.57 12.26 8.04
C GLU A 28 -2.64 11.27 7.32
N MET A 29 -2.71 9.97 7.65
CA MET A 29 -1.93 8.92 6.98
C MET A 29 -2.29 8.80 5.50
N LEU A 30 -3.54 9.10 5.15
CA LEU A 30 -4.06 9.08 3.78
C LEU A 30 -3.76 10.37 2.99
N THR A 31 -3.06 11.32 3.60
CA THR A 31 -2.67 12.58 2.95
C THR A 31 -1.15 12.81 3.00
N GLN A 32 -0.39 11.75 3.24
CA GLN A 32 1.06 11.78 3.39
C GLN A 32 1.73 10.79 2.44
N ASN A 33 2.96 11.10 2.04
CA ASN A 33 3.79 10.14 1.32
C ASN A 33 4.15 8.98 2.25
N GLN A 34 4.09 7.76 1.72
CA GLN A 34 4.48 6.55 2.45
C GLN A 34 5.66 5.91 1.74
N LYS A 35 6.71 5.57 2.48
CA LYS A 35 7.93 4.97 1.93
C LYS A 35 8.22 3.64 2.59
N GLY A 36 8.82 2.73 1.83
CA GLY A 36 9.27 1.47 2.38
C GLY A 36 10.31 0.79 1.50
N THR A 37 10.84 -0.31 2.04
CA THR A 37 11.81 -1.15 1.33
C THR A 37 11.46 -2.62 1.52
N LEU A 38 11.78 -3.43 0.52
CA LEU A 38 11.62 -4.89 0.56
C LEU A 38 12.92 -5.55 0.16
N ASP A 39 13.37 -6.51 0.94
CA ASP A 39 14.52 -7.34 0.57
C ASP A 39 14.10 -8.47 -0.39
N LYS A 40 15.11 -8.98 -1.12
CA LYS A 40 15.03 -10.15 -2.02
C LYS A 40 14.03 -9.94 -3.16
N SER A 41 14.25 -8.90 -3.97
CA SER A 41 13.42 -8.66 -5.15
C SER A 41 13.51 -9.81 -6.15
N VAL A 42 12.38 -10.19 -6.72
CA VAL A 42 12.31 -11.11 -7.85
C VAL A 42 12.51 -10.38 -9.18
N ASN A 43 12.04 -9.13 -9.32
CA ASN A 43 12.30 -8.31 -10.50
C ASN A 43 13.75 -7.82 -10.59
N TRP A 44 14.43 -7.68 -9.47
CA TRP A 44 15.83 -7.28 -9.40
C TRP A 44 16.63 -8.23 -8.50
N PRO A 45 17.02 -9.42 -9.01
CA PRO A 45 17.70 -10.45 -8.23
C PRO A 45 18.92 -9.91 -7.47
N GLY A 46 18.98 -10.21 -6.17
CA GLY A 46 20.07 -9.75 -5.28
C GLY A 46 19.94 -8.30 -4.81
N LYS A 47 18.92 -7.55 -5.24
CA LYS A 47 18.70 -6.16 -4.82
C LYS A 47 17.48 -6.01 -3.90
N LYS A 48 17.41 -4.85 -3.23
CA LYS A 48 16.21 -4.39 -2.52
C LYS A 48 15.27 -3.68 -3.50
N ILE A 49 14.00 -3.70 -3.18
CA ILE A 49 13.00 -2.80 -3.76
C ILE A 49 12.85 -1.62 -2.84
N TYR A 50 12.83 -0.43 -3.41
CA TYR A 50 12.40 0.78 -2.77
C TYR A 50 11.04 1.15 -3.34
N PHE A 51 10.09 1.52 -2.48
CA PHE A 51 8.81 2.04 -2.94
C PHE A 51 8.43 3.33 -2.20
N GLU A 52 7.72 4.20 -2.91
CA GLU A 52 7.09 5.39 -2.36
C GLU A 52 5.68 5.52 -2.93
N LEU A 53 4.68 5.53 -2.07
CA LEU A 53 3.34 5.97 -2.39
C LEU A 53 3.30 7.50 -2.19
N LYS A 54 3.55 8.25 -3.26
CA LYS A 54 3.60 9.72 -3.24
C LYS A 54 2.16 10.26 -3.30
N TYR A 55 1.77 11.05 -2.31
CA TYR A 55 0.45 11.69 -2.30
C TYR A 55 0.39 12.81 -3.34
N ASP A 56 -0.66 12.80 -4.15
CA ASP A 56 -0.87 13.79 -5.21
C ASP A 56 -2.01 14.75 -4.84
N SER A 57 -3.21 14.23 -4.52
CA SER A 57 -4.37 15.06 -4.18
C SER A 57 -5.49 14.29 -3.48
N THR A 58 -6.48 15.02 -2.96
CA THR A 58 -7.74 14.48 -2.46
C THR A 58 -8.88 15.12 -3.23
N ARG A 59 -9.89 14.33 -3.61
CA ARG A 59 -11.16 14.84 -4.16
C ARG A 59 -12.32 14.37 -3.32
N THR A 60 -13.20 15.30 -3.00
CA THR A 60 -14.44 15.03 -2.25
C THR A 60 -15.61 15.02 -3.19
N PHE A 61 -16.47 14.03 -3.05
CA PHE A 61 -17.68 13.84 -3.82
C PHE A 61 -18.86 13.78 -2.87
N LYS A 62 -20.00 14.33 -3.27
CA LYS A 62 -21.26 14.15 -2.56
C LYS A 62 -22.09 13.10 -3.30
N TYR A 63 -22.47 12.05 -2.58
CA TYR A 63 -23.40 11.03 -3.08
C TYR A 63 -24.49 10.84 -2.03
N ASP A 64 -25.75 11.06 -2.42
CA ASP A 64 -26.91 10.94 -1.52
C ASP A 64 -26.75 11.75 -0.21
N GLY A 65 -26.30 13.00 -0.33
CA GLY A 65 -26.08 13.91 0.80
C GLY A 65 -24.86 13.58 1.68
N LYS A 66 -24.14 12.48 1.42
CA LYS A 66 -22.95 12.06 2.17
C LYS A 66 -21.68 12.43 1.42
N GLU A 67 -20.70 12.96 2.14
CA GLU A 67 -19.38 13.23 1.60
C GLU A 67 -18.52 11.95 1.58
N SER A 68 -17.86 11.71 0.44
CA SER A 68 -16.91 10.63 0.23
C SER A 68 -15.63 11.20 -0.35
N ALA A 69 -14.47 10.80 0.17
CA ALA A 69 -13.18 11.25 -0.32
C ALA A 69 -12.48 10.14 -1.11
N ARG A 70 -11.82 10.53 -2.21
CA ARG A 70 -10.85 9.71 -2.93
C ARG A 70 -9.49 10.36 -2.83
N TYR A 71 -8.49 9.56 -2.51
CA TYR A 71 -7.11 10.00 -2.37
C TYR A 71 -6.32 9.47 -3.55
N TYR A 72 -5.59 10.36 -4.20
CA TYR A 72 -4.83 10.05 -5.41
C TYR A 72 -3.34 10.09 -5.09
N TYR A 73 -2.63 9.11 -5.62
CA TYR A 73 -1.23 8.86 -5.39
C TYR A 73 -0.54 8.39 -6.67
N THR A 74 0.78 8.50 -6.66
CA THR A 74 1.66 7.80 -7.58
C THR A 74 2.50 6.82 -6.79
N LEU A 75 2.30 5.52 -7.01
CA LEU A 75 3.19 4.49 -6.48
C LEU A 75 4.45 4.43 -7.35
N MET A 76 5.59 4.75 -6.76
CA MET A 76 6.91 4.64 -7.37
C MET A 76 7.60 3.38 -6.85
N ILE A 77 8.13 2.55 -7.75
CA ILE A 77 8.87 1.33 -7.41
C ILE A 77 10.21 1.33 -8.16
N ALA A 78 11.33 1.17 -7.43
CA ALA A 78 12.67 1.16 -8.01
C ALA A 78 13.62 0.18 -7.31
N ASP A 79 14.74 -0.12 -7.97
CA ASP A 79 15.84 -0.93 -7.43
C ASP A 79 16.90 -0.12 -6.68
N ASN A 80 16.68 1.19 -6.52
CA ASN A 80 17.58 2.12 -5.86
C ASN A 80 16.80 3.20 -5.10
N ALA A 81 17.40 3.71 -4.01
CA ALA A 81 16.78 4.69 -3.13
C ALA A 81 16.52 6.06 -3.81
N GLY A 82 17.26 6.38 -4.88
CA GLY A 82 17.13 7.64 -5.60
C GLY A 82 15.90 7.74 -6.50
N MET A 83 15.20 6.62 -6.75
CA MET A 83 13.94 6.56 -7.54
C MET A 83 14.03 7.13 -8.97
N GLY A 84 15.22 7.42 -9.50
CA GLY A 84 15.38 8.12 -10.78
C GLY A 84 14.77 7.39 -11.98
N ASN A 85 14.76 6.06 -11.94
CA ASN A 85 14.17 5.18 -12.96
C ASN A 85 12.98 4.36 -12.40
N ALA A 86 12.21 4.96 -11.50
CA ALA A 86 11.08 4.29 -10.88
C ALA A 86 9.97 3.97 -11.90
N ILE A 87 9.36 2.80 -11.72
CA ILE A 87 8.07 2.48 -12.32
C ILE A 87 7.03 3.28 -11.56
N LYS A 88 6.23 4.06 -12.29
CA LYS A 88 5.20 4.94 -11.73
C LYS A 88 3.83 4.36 -12.04
N VAL A 89 3.05 4.10 -10.99
CA VAL A 89 1.73 3.49 -11.09
C VAL A 89 0.72 4.45 -10.46
N PRO A 90 -0.14 5.10 -11.27
CA PRO A 90 -1.25 5.88 -10.74
C PRO A 90 -2.11 5.03 -9.81
N THR A 91 -2.41 5.56 -8.64
CA THR A 91 -3.06 4.83 -7.56
C THR A 91 -4.17 5.68 -6.96
N MET A 92 -5.37 5.13 -6.86
CA MET A 92 -6.48 5.76 -6.16
C MET A 92 -6.85 4.93 -4.93
N VAL A 93 -7.02 5.60 -3.79
CA VAL A 93 -7.44 5.01 -2.53
C VAL A 93 -8.82 5.53 -2.15
N ARG A 94 -9.73 4.61 -1.82
CA ARG A 94 -11.02 4.94 -1.20
C ARG A 94 -11.05 4.38 0.21
N ASP A 95 -11.22 5.27 1.17
CA ASP A 95 -11.32 4.88 2.57
C ASP A 95 -12.77 4.89 3.02
N LEU A 96 -13.31 3.70 3.29
CA LEU A 96 -14.64 3.54 3.89
C LEU A 96 -14.49 3.20 5.38
N VAL A 97 -15.60 3.26 6.11
CA VAL A 97 -15.62 2.99 7.56
C VAL A 97 -14.95 1.66 7.92
N ILE A 98 -15.26 0.58 7.18
CA ILE A 98 -14.78 -0.78 7.49
C ILE A 98 -13.67 -1.23 6.53
N THR A 99 -13.59 -0.66 5.33
CA THR A 99 -12.71 -1.17 4.26
C THR A 99 -11.94 -0.06 3.58
N THR A 100 -10.67 -0.32 3.27
CA THR A 100 -9.87 0.56 2.40
C THR A 100 -9.63 -0.14 1.06
N TYR A 101 -9.92 0.55 -0.03
CA TYR A 101 -9.69 0.08 -1.40
C TYR A 101 -8.49 0.80 -2.00
N PHE A 102 -7.58 0.05 -2.60
CA PHE A 102 -6.53 0.57 -3.46
C PHE A 102 -6.79 0.09 -4.88
N GLU A 103 -6.77 1.01 -5.83
CA GLU A 103 -6.83 0.72 -7.26
C GLU A 103 -5.56 1.27 -7.90
N LEU A 104 -4.75 0.37 -8.44
CA LEU A 104 -3.48 0.68 -9.10
C LEU A 104 -3.65 0.45 -10.60
N TYR A 105 -3.42 1.48 -11.40
CA TYR A 105 -3.67 1.45 -12.84
C TYR A 105 -2.38 1.11 -13.59
N LEU A 106 -2.22 -0.17 -13.93
CA LEU A 106 -1.03 -0.71 -14.59
C LEU A 106 -1.21 -0.69 -16.10
N SER A 107 -0.43 0.16 -16.78
CA SER A 107 -0.42 0.29 -18.24
C SER A 107 0.85 -0.31 -18.83
N ASN A 108 0.73 -1.11 -19.90
CA ASN A 108 1.88 -1.61 -20.67
C ASN A 108 2.07 -0.87 -22.01
N GLY A 109 1.40 0.28 -22.17
CA GLY A 109 1.39 1.06 -23.41
C GLY A 109 0.27 0.67 -24.40
N THR A 110 -0.26 -0.56 -24.30
CA THR A 110 -1.36 -1.04 -25.17
C THR A 110 -2.71 -1.09 -24.46
N GLU A 111 -2.72 -1.55 -23.21
CA GLU A 111 -3.92 -1.64 -22.38
C GLU A 111 -3.61 -1.27 -20.93
N THR A 112 -4.59 -0.72 -20.22
CA THR A 112 -4.52 -0.46 -18.77
C THR A 112 -5.40 -1.46 -18.04
N LYS A 113 -4.85 -2.10 -17.01
CA LYS A 113 -5.59 -3.01 -16.12
C LYS A 113 -5.43 -2.56 -14.67
N THR A 114 -6.48 -2.79 -13.88
CA THR A 114 -6.53 -2.34 -12.48
C THR A 114 -6.13 -3.47 -11.53
N PHE A 115 -5.01 -3.31 -10.84
CA PHE A 115 -4.68 -4.11 -9.67
C PHE A 115 -5.45 -3.56 -8.47
N THR A 116 -6.32 -4.37 -7.88
CA THR A 116 -7.17 -3.94 -6.77
C THR A 116 -6.73 -4.63 -5.49
N LEU A 117 -6.52 -3.87 -4.42
CA LEU A 117 -6.38 -4.39 -3.07
C LEU A 117 -7.56 -3.91 -2.22
N VAL A 118 -8.17 -4.84 -1.49
CA VAL A 118 -9.22 -4.56 -0.50
C VAL A 118 -8.69 -4.96 0.87
N TYR A 119 -8.65 -4.01 1.80
CA TYR A 119 -8.25 -4.21 3.19
C TYR A 119 -9.46 -4.05 4.11
N ASP A 120 -9.73 -5.06 4.94
CA ASP A 120 -10.75 -5.02 6.00
C ASP A 120 -10.08 -4.56 7.30
N LYS A 121 -10.48 -3.38 7.80
CA LYS A 121 -9.90 -2.76 9.00
C LYS A 121 -10.24 -3.50 10.29
N ASN A 122 -11.40 -4.16 10.34
CA ASN A 122 -11.90 -4.84 11.53
C ASN A 122 -11.18 -6.18 11.72
N ASN A 123 -11.16 -6.98 10.67
CA ASN A 123 -10.62 -8.34 10.69
C ASN A 123 -9.14 -8.39 10.25
N LYS A 124 -8.56 -7.26 9.84
CA LYS A 124 -7.16 -7.09 9.42
C LYS A 124 -6.70 -8.08 8.34
N TRP A 125 -7.62 -8.49 7.48
CA TRP A 125 -7.29 -9.27 6.28
C TRP A 125 -7.30 -8.37 5.06
N TYR A 126 -6.67 -8.84 4.00
CA TYR A 126 -6.73 -8.19 2.69
C TYR A 126 -6.85 -9.22 1.57
N ARG A 127 -7.34 -8.77 0.41
CA ARG A 127 -7.36 -9.53 -0.84
C ARG A 127 -6.86 -8.66 -1.97
N ILE A 128 -6.11 -9.28 -2.87
CA ILE A 128 -5.73 -8.68 -4.14
C ILE A 128 -6.51 -9.37 -5.26
N LYS A 129 -7.00 -8.59 -6.21
CA LYS A 129 -7.54 -9.05 -7.47
C LYS A 129 -6.80 -8.35 -8.61
N PHE A 130 -6.13 -9.13 -9.43
CA PHE A 130 -5.49 -8.63 -10.65
C PHE A 130 -5.35 -9.74 -11.68
N ALA A 131 -5.62 -9.42 -12.93
CA ALA A 131 -5.35 -10.28 -14.08
C ALA A 131 -4.35 -9.54 -14.98
N PRO A 132 -3.05 -9.85 -14.93
CA PRO A 132 -2.05 -9.12 -15.70
C PRO A 132 -2.33 -9.18 -17.20
N GLN A 133 -1.74 -8.24 -17.93
CA GLN A 133 -1.65 -8.31 -19.39
C GLN A 133 -0.88 -9.56 -19.82
N ALA A 134 -1.18 -10.07 -21.02
CA ALA A 134 -0.50 -11.24 -21.58
C ALA A 134 1.03 -11.01 -21.59
N GLY A 135 1.80 -12.00 -21.15
CA GLY A 135 3.26 -11.92 -21.06
C GLY A 135 3.82 -11.17 -19.84
N CYS A 136 3.01 -10.41 -19.10
CA CYS A 136 3.44 -9.62 -17.93
C CYS A 136 3.28 -10.34 -16.59
N ARG A 137 2.59 -11.48 -16.58
CA ARG A 137 2.50 -12.37 -15.43
C ARG A 137 3.76 -13.23 -15.30
N ARG A 138 4.15 -13.58 -14.07
CA ARG A 138 5.01 -14.74 -13.81
C ARG A 138 4.15 -15.98 -13.61
N GLU A 139 4.46 -17.03 -14.37
CA GLU A 139 3.69 -18.28 -14.41
C GLU A 139 3.84 -19.11 -13.11
N GLU A 140 4.93 -18.90 -12.36
CA GLU A 140 5.12 -19.58 -11.08
C GLU A 140 4.22 -19.01 -9.99
N LEU A 141 3.27 -19.86 -9.55
CA LEU A 141 2.37 -19.80 -8.40
C LEU A 141 2.26 -18.45 -7.69
N TRP A 142 1.07 -17.84 -7.84
CA TRP A 142 0.67 -16.65 -7.10
C TRP A 142 0.88 -16.85 -5.59
N LYS A 143 1.92 -16.24 -5.02
CA LYS A 143 2.25 -16.41 -3.61
C LYS A 143 1.39 -15.48 -2.77
N ARG A 144 0.29 -16.01 -2.21
CA ARG A 144 -0.54 -15.25 -1.28
C ARG A 144 0.21 -15.02 0.03
N GLU A 145 0.17 -13.79 0.51
CA GLU A 145 0.60 -13.43 1.85
C GLU A 145 -0.64 -13.25 2.72
N ASN A 146 -0.63 -13.84 3.91
CA ASN A 146 -1.70 -13.74 4.90
C ASN A 146 -1.11 -13.14 6.18
N ASN A 147 -1.96 -12.51 6.99
CA ASN A 147 -1.65 -11.84 8.27
C ASN A 147 -0.90 -10.50 8.13
N ILE A 148 -1.67 -9.43 7.93
CA ILE A 148 -1.19 -8.06 8.02
C ILE A 148 -1.45 -7.56 9.44
N ALA A 149 -0.40 -7.06 10.11
CA ALA A 149 -0.54 -6.49 11.44
C ALA A 149 -0.80 -4.97 11.43
N SER A 150 -0.37 -4.28 10.37
CA SER A 150 -0.45 -2.82 10.24
C SER A 150 -0.67 -2.32 8.81
N TYR A 151 -1.05 -1.06 8.64
CA TYR A 151 -1.14 -0.41 7.32
C TYR A 151 0.19 -0.42 6.55
N THR A 152 1.30 -0.24 7.25
CA THR A 152 2.64 -0.29 6.63
C THR A 152 2.96 -1.69 6.11
N ASP A 153 2.62 -2.74 6.87
CA ASP A 153 2.78 -4.12 6.41
C ASP A 153 1.89 -4.41 5.19
N MET A 154 0.70 -3.80 5.14
CA MET A 154 -0.19 -3.90 3.98
C MET A 154 0.43 -3.30 2.73
N LEU A 155 1.00 -2.09 2.82
CA LEU A 155 1.68 -1.46 1.68
C LEU A 155 2.90 -2.28 1.23
N GLY A 156 3.69 -2.78 2.18
CA GLY A 156 4.81 -3.66 1.89
C GLY A 156 4.38 -4.95 1.20
N SER A 157 3.32 -5.60 1.70
CA SER A 157 2.77 -6.82 1.13
C SER A 157 2.16 -6.59 -0.26
N MET A 158 1.48 -5.46 -0.49
CA MET A 158 1.00 -5.04 -1.81
C MET A 158 2.15 -4.99 -2.83
N VAL A 159 3.24 -4.30 -2.50
CA VAL A 159 4.41 -4.19 -3.39
C VAL A 159 5.11 -5.53 -3.56
N ARG A 160 5.20 -6.35 -2.51
CA ARG A 160 5.77 -7.70 -2.56
C ARG A 160 4.97 -8.63 -3.47
N GLN A 161 3.65 -8.51 -3.46
CA GLN A 161 2.75 -9.24 -4.36
C GLN A 161 2.92 -8.80 -5.82
N MET A 162 3.09 -7.50 -6.06
CA MET A 162 3.44 -7.02 -7.40
C MET A 162 4.81 -7.57 -7.82
N ASP A 163 5.81 -7.50 -6.95
CA ASP A 163 7.15 -7.99 -7.24
C ASP A 163 7.20 -9.49 -7.50
N ASN A 164 6.48 -10.31 -6.75
CA ASN A 164 6.49 -11.76 -6.94
C ASN A 164 5.78 -12.16 -8.24
N ASN A 165 4.63 -11.55 -8.52
CA ASN A 165 3.69 -12.06 -9.52
C ASN A 165 3.78 -11.36 -10.87
N LEU A 166 4.38 -10.17 -10.93
CA LEU A 166 4.47 -9.34 -12.13
C LEU A 166 5.91 -9.20 -12.62
N LYS A 167 6.07 -9.15 -13.94
CA LYS A 167 7.26 -8.60 -14.59
C LYS A 167 7.12 -7.08 -14.61
N LEU A 168 7.66 -6.42 -13.60
CA LEU A 168 7.46 -4.99 -13.36
C LEU A 168 7.92 -4.13 -14.54
N ASP A 169 8.95 -4.55 -15.28
CA ASP A 169 9.42 -3.84 -16.47
C ASP A 169 8.38 -3.73 -17.59
N CYS A 170 7.33 -4.57 -17.63
CA CYS A 170 6.18 -4.39 -18.53
C CYS A 170 5.50 -3.02 -18.38
N TYR A 171 5.61 -2.42 -17.19
CA TYR A 171 4.88 -1.21 -16.80
C TYR A 171 5.81 0.01 -16.73
N ARG A 172 7.08 -0.14 -17.12
CA ARG A 172 8.07 0.94 -17.10
C ARG A 172 7.78 1.94 -18.22
N GLY A 173 7.80 3.24 -17.89
CA GLY A 173 7.64 4.33 -18.88
C GLY A 173 6.23 4.49 -19.47
N ASN A 174 5.28 3.65 -19.04
CA ASN A 174 3.93 3.62 -19.55
C ASN A 174 2.99 4.26 -18.53
N GLU A 175 2.82 5.58 -18.58
CA GLU A 175 1.84 6.25 -17.73
C GLU A 175 0.43 5.87 -18.19
N SER A 176 -0.41 5.39 -17.27
CA SER A 176 -1.79 5.11 -17.59
C SER A 176 -2.48 6.43 -17.92
N LYS A 177 -3.17 6.51 -19.07
CA LYS A 177 -4.04 7.64 -19.44
C LYS A 177 -5.34 7.64 -18.67
N VAL A 178 -5.35 7.14 -17.43
CA VAL A 178 -6.53 7.27 -16.57
C VAL A 178 -6.67 8.75 -16.30
N VAL A 179 -7.59 9.37 -17.03
CA VAL A 179 -8.07 10.71 -16.72
C VAL A 179 -8.71 10.57 -15.36
N MET A 180 -7.97 10.96 -14.33
CA MET A 180 -8.51 11.09 -12.99
C MET A 180 -9.40 12.32 -13.05
N GLU A 181 -10.62 12.15 -13.56
CA GLU A 181 -11.76 13.08 -13.52
C GLU A 181 -12.54 12.88 -12.22
#